data_AF-G7VEY3-F1
#
_entry.id   AF-G7VEY3-F1
#
_cell.length_a   1.000
_cell.length_b   1.000
_cell.length_c   1.000
_cell.angle_alpha   90.00
_cell.angle_beta   90.00
_cell.angle_gamma   90.00
#
_symmetry.space_group_name_H-M   'P 1'
#
loop_
_entity.id
_entity.type
_entity.pdbx_description
1 polymer ?
#
loop_
_entity_poly.entity_id
_entity_poly.type
_entity_poly.pdbx_seq_one_letter_code
_entity_poly.pdbx_strand_id
1 'polypeptide(L)'
;MQDLVMYAVGWVEVYSPVGELIRYRLIRRLMRGPAAAGELEALAREAVRCAGLRYDWRVWPQLVRREAAALEGVYTLTDYGRMVGEALEEVERYLTRFFPPTCLEAT
;
A
#
# COMPACT_ATOMS: atom_id res chain seq x y z
N MET A 1 9.75 6.99 -31.38
CA MET A 1 9.09 7.99 -30.52
C MET A 1 8.69 7.30 -29.23
N GLN A 2 9.67 6.98 -28.38
CA GLN A 2 9.53 6.04 -27.25
C GLN A 2 10.04 6.62 -25.91
N ASP A 3 10.30 7.93 -25.83
CA ASP A 3 11.03 8.51 -24.69
C ASP A 3 10.22 9.49 -23.81
N LEU A 4 8.90 9.58 -23.98
CA LEU A 4 8.07 10.57 -23.26
C LEU A 4 7.20 10.03 -22.11
N VAL A 5 7.19 8.71 -21.87
CA VAL A 5 6.38 8.12 -20.79
C VAL A 5 7.13 8.08 -19.44
N MET A 6 8.45 8.25 -19.45
CA MET A 6 9.30 8.14 -18.25
C MET A 6 9.29 9.38 -17.34
N TYR A 7 8.74 10.52 -17.78
CA TYR A 7 8.82 11.78 -17.03
C TYR A 7 7.55 12.16 -16.23
N ALA A 8 6.49 11.34 -16.29
CA ALA A 8 5.26 11.58 -15.51
C ALA A 8 5.21 10.81 -14.17
N VAL A 9 6.23 10.01 -13.84
CA VAL A 9 6.24 9.13 -12.65
C VAL A 9 6.84 9.83 -11.41
N GLY A 10 7.35 11.07 -11.55
CA GLY A 10 8.20 11.70 -10.53
C GLY A 10 7.52 12.44 -9.38
N TRP A 11 6.20 12.65 -9.39
CA TRP A 11 5.57 13.61 -8.44
C TRP A 11 4.23 13.19 -7.82
N VAL A 12 3.73 11.98 -8.09
CA VAL A 12 2.47 11.47 -7.51
C VAL A 12 2.72 10.39 -6.43
N GLU A 13 3.98 10.01 -6.20
CA GLU A 13 4.31 8.78 -5.44
C GLU A 13 4.19 8.87 -3.91
N VAL A 14 3.91 10.02 -3.30
CA VAL A 14 3.83 10.09 -1.82
C VAL A 14 2.72 11.04 -1.41
N TYR A 15 1.79 10.57 -0.57
CA TYR A 15 0.70 11.32 0.08
C TYR A 15 -0.62 11.54 -0.68
N SER A 16 -1.13 10.52 -1.41
CA SER A 16 -2.59 10.47 -1.63
C SER A 16 -3.25 9.62 -0.53
N PRO A 17 -4.48 9.97 -0.06
CA PRO A 17 -5.20 9.12 0.89
C PRO A 17 -5.35 7.67 0.39
N VAL A 18 -5.55 7.47 -0.91
CA VAL A 18 -5.68 6.11 -1.51
C VAL A 18 -4.35 5.36 -1.48
N GLY A 19 -3.24 6.02 -1.80
CA GLY A 19 -1.91 5.43 -1.69
C GLY A 19 -1.57 5.03 -0.26
N GLU A 20 -1.92 5.88 0.71
CA GLU A 20 -1.73 5.58 2.12
C GLU A 20 -2.67 4.45 2.60
N LEU A 21 -3.89 4.35 2.06
CA LEU A 21 -4.80 3.23 2.34
C LEU A 21 -4.22 1.90 1.85
N ILE A 22 -3.67 1.87 0.64
CA ILE A 22 -2.98 0.68 0.11
C ILE A 22 -1.82 0.33 1.02
N ARG A 23 -0.91 1.28 1.28
CA ARG A 23 0.28 1.09 2.13
C ARG A 23 -0.11 0.57 3.52
N TYR A 24 -1.10 1.18 4.17
CA TYR A 24 -1.66 0.75 5.46
C TYR A 24 -2.10 -0.72 5.43
N ARG A 25 -2.94 -1.10 4.46
CA ARG A 25 -3.47 -2.47 4.38
C ARG A 25 -2.36 -3.50 4.15
N LEU A 26 -1.40 -3.19 3.29
CA LEU A 26 -0.27 -4.08 3.00
C LEU A 26 0.62 -4.27 4.23
N ILE A 27 0.99 -3.19 4.92
CA ILE A 27 1.83 -3.27 6.13
C ILE A 27 1.07 -4.01 7.24
N ARG A 28 -0.21 -3.70 7.47
CA ARG A 28 -1.05 -4.40 8.44
C ARG A 28 -1.13 -5.90 8.15
N ARG A 29 -1.20 -6.30 6.87
CA ARG A 29 -1.16 -7.70 6.48
C ARG A 29 0.20 -8.34 6.77
N LEU A 30 1.29 -7.67 6.40
CA LEU A 30 2.65 -8.20 6.57
C LEU A 30 3.10 -8.24 8.04
N MET A 31 2.50 -7.45 8.93
CA MET A 31 2.66 -7.57 10.39
C MET A 31 2.20 -8.94 10.93
N ARG A 32 1.32 -9.66 10.21
CA ARG A 32 0.90 -11.02 10.55
C ARG A 32 1.86 -12.10 10.04
N GLY A 33 2.90 -11.70 9.30
CA GLY A 33 3.89 -12.58 8.70
C GLY A 33 3.96 -12.46 7.18
N PRO A 34 4.86 -13.22 6.54
CA PRO A 34 5.09 -13.18 5.09
C PRO A 34 3.82 -13.38 4.27
N ALA A 35 3.77 -12.77 3.08
CA ALA A 35 2.64 -12.87 2.16
C ALA A 35 3.11 -12.98 0.71
N ALA A 36 2.34 -13.67 -0.13
CA ALA A 36 2.63 -13.77 -1.55
C ALA A 36 2.26 -12.46 -2.28
N ALA A 37 2.98 -12.15 -3.37
CA ALA A 37 2.69 -10.97 -4.20
C ALA A 37 1.22 -10.89 -4.64
N GLY A 38 0.59 -12.02 -5.00
CA GLY A 38 -0.81 -12.06 -5.42
C GLY A 38 -1.80 -11.71 -4.31
N GLU A 39 -1.46 -12.00 -3.05
CA GLU A 39 -2.27 -11.61 -1.89
C GLU A 39 -2.20 -10.09 -1.67
N LEU A 40 -0.99 -9.53 -1.73
CA LEU A 40 -0.79 -8.09 -1.63
C LEU A 40 -1.45 -7.32 -2.79
N GLU A 41 -1.38 -7.87 -4.00
CA GLU A 41 -2.08 -7.33 -5.16
C GLU A 41 -3.60 -7.29 -4.95
N ALA A 42 -4.18 -8.37 -4.42
CA ALA A 42 -5.61 -8.44 -4.13
C ALA A 42 -6.02 -7.35 -3.12
N LEU A 43 -5.24 -7.17 -2.06
CA LEU A 43 -5.44 -6.12 -1.05
C LEU A 43 -5.36 -4.71 -1.65
N ALA A 44 -4.37 -4.44 -2.51
CA ALA A 44 -4.23 -3.15 -3.19
C ALA A 44 -5.42 -2.86 -4.11
N ARG A 45 -5.84 -3.86 -4.89
CA ARG A 45 -7.00 -3.75 -5.79
C ARG A 45 -8.29 -3.50 -5.01
N GLU A 46 -8.46 -4.17 -3.87
CA GLU A 46 -9.63 -3.99 -3.02
C GLU A 46 -9.62 -2.62 -2.32
N ALA A 47 -8.46 -2.14 -1.86
CA ALA A 47 -8.32 -0.81 -1.27
C ALA A 47 -8.79 0.28 -2.25
N VAL A 48 -8.35 0.21 -3.50
CA VAL A 48 -8.79 1.13 -4.56
C VAL A 48 -10.29 1.00 -4.83
N ARG A 49 -10.82 -0.22 -4.88
CA ARG A 49 -12.26 -0.45 -5.08
C ARG A 49 -13.08 0.17 -3.96
N CYS A 50 -12.64 0.01 -2.71
CA CYS A 50 -13.31 0.53 -1.53
C CYS A 50 -13.28 2.06 -1.50
N ALA A 51 -12.14 2.66 -1.90
CA ALA A 51 -12.01 4.10 -2.02
C ALA A 51 -12.95 4.71 -3.08
N GLY A 52 -13.45 3.92 -4.03
CA GLY A 52 -14.38 4.39 -5.08
C GLY A 52 -13.74 5.37 -6.08
N LEU A 53 -12.41 5.44 -6.12
CA LEU A 53 -11.65 6.39 -6.93
C LEU A 53 -10.90 5.69 -8.07
N ARG A 54 -10.64 6.41 -9.15
CA ARG A 54 -9.74 5.96 -10.21
C ARG A 54 -8.30 6.10 -9.72
N TYR A 55 -7.70 4.99 -9.32
CA TYR A 55 -6.31 4.90 -8.90
C TYR A 55 -5.70 3.62 -9.48
N ASP A 56 -4.46 3.68 -9.95
CA ASP A 56 -3.78 2.47 -10.42
C ASP A 56 -3.26 1.68 -9.23
N TRP A 57 -3.92 0.57 -8.89
CA TRP A 57 -3.49 -0.30 -7.79
C TRP A 57 -2.14 -0.99 -8.06
N ARG A 58 -1.68 -1.05 -9.32
CA ARG A 58 -0.40 -1.71 -9.69
C ARG A 58 0.84 -1.00 -9.15
N VAL A 59 0.69 0.24 -8.67
CA VAL A 59 1.77 0.99 -8.03
C VAL A 59 2.07 0.53 -6.60
N TRP A 60 1.34 -0.47 -6.09
CA TRP A 60 1.51 -0.95 -4.73
C TRP A 60 2.94 -1.36 -4.37
N PRO A 61 3.75 -2.01 -5.25
CA PRO A 61 5.13 -2.36 -4.90
C PRO A 61 5.98 -1.12 -4.61
N GLN A 62 5.73 -0.02 -5.34
CA GLN A 62 6.42 1.25 -5.15
C GLN A 62 6.00 1.90 -3.83
N LEU A 63 4.72 1.79 -3.44
CA LEU A 63 4.18 2.36 -2.19
C LEU A 63 4.77 1.73 -0.93
N VAL A 64 5.22 0.47 -0.98
CA VAL A 64 5.82 -0.25 0.16
C VAL A 64 7.30 -0.57 -0.02
N ARG A 65 7.97 0.06 -1.00
CA ARG A 65 9.35 -0.31 -1.38
C ARG A 65 10.38 -0.16 -0.26
N ARG A 66 10.07 0.62 0.79
CA ARG A 66 10.95 0.80 1.96
C ARG A 66 10.57 -0.15 3.09
N GLU A 67 9.30 -0.48 3.19
CA GLU A 67 8.68 -1.21 4.27
C GLU A 67 8.68 -2.72 4.02
N ALA A 68 8.71 -3.15 2.76
CA ALA A 68 8.68 -4.54 2.38
C ALA A 68 9.83 -4.92 1.43
N ALA A 69 10.36 -6.12 1.61
CA ALA A 69 11.32 -6.76 0.72
C ALA A 69 10.72 -8.04 0.15
N ALA A 70 11.07 -8.38 -1.09
CA ALA A 70 10.59 -9.57 -1.78
C ALA A 70 11.72 -10.58 -1.98
N LEU A 71 11.45 -11.84 -1.65
CA LEU A 71 12.30 -12.99 -1.98
C LEU A 71 11.41 -14.05 -2.62
N GLU A 72 11.72 -14.45 -3.86
CA GLU A 72 10.96 -15.45 -4.62
C GLU A 72 9.44 -15.18 -4.68
N GLY A 73 9.05 -13.91 -4.75
CA GLY A 73 7.63 -13.50 -4.80
C GLY A 73 6.91 -13.50 -3.45
N VAL A 74 7.63 -13.80 -2.36
CA VAL A 74 7.15 -13.67 -0.98
C VAL A 74 7.69 -12.38 -0.38
N TYR A 75 6.77 -11.56 0.13
CA TYR A 75 7.06 -10.28 0.76
C TYR A 75 7.13 -10.40 2.27
N THR A 76 8.11 -9.73 2.88
CA THR A 76 8.28 -9.61 4.33
C THR A 76 8.57 -8.17 4.71
N LEU A 77 8.25 -7.77 5.96
CA LEU A 77 8.62 -6.44 6.43
C LEU A 77 10.13 -6.33 6.62
N THR A 78 10.68 -5.19 6.18
CA THR A 78 12.00 -4.73 6.59
C THR A 78 11.97 -4.26 8.05
N ASP A 79 13.12 -3.93 8.64
CA ASP A 79 13.16 -3.28 9.97
C ASP A 79 12.38 -1.96 9.97
N TYR A 80 12.54 -1.17 8.91
CA TYR A 80 11.78 0.07 8.74
C TYR A 80 10.28 -0.20 8.63
N GLY A 81 9.87 -1.21 7.88
CA GLY A 81 8.48 -1.60 7.75
C GLY A 81 7.86 -2.07 9.07
N ARG A 82 8.62 -2.75 9.92
CA ARG A 82 8.19 -3.11 11.29
C ARG A 82 7.95 -1.87 12.14
N MET A 83 8.88 -0.91 12.13
CA MET A 83 8.70 0.36 12.85
C MET A 83 7.46 1.12 12.38
N VAL A 84 7.21 1.16 11.06
CA VAL A 84 5.97 1.77 10.52
C VAL A 84 4.74 0.97 10.94
N GLY A 85 4.83 -0.36 10.94
CA GLY A 85 3.81 -1.29 11.41
C GLY A 85 3.36 -1.04 12.85
N GLU A 86 4.31 -0.71 13.73
CA GLU A 86 4.06 -0.37 15.13
C GLU A 86 3.34 0.98 15.31
N ALA A 87 3.50 1.90 14.34
CA ALA A 87 2.85 3.22 14.31
C ALA A 87 1.62 3.28 13.37
N LEU A 88 0.99 2.14 13.08
CA LEU A 88 -0.17 2.09 12.17
C LEU A 88 -1.42 2.75 12.75
N GLU A 89 -1.53 2.88 14.08
CA GLU A 89 -2.71 3.48 14.71
C GLU A 89 -2.87 4.96 14.29
N GLU A 90 -1.78 5.71 14.21
CA GLU A 90 -1.77 7.09 13.75
C GLU A 90 -2.18 7.21 12.29
N VAL A 91 -1.74 6.26 11.45
CA VAL A 91 -2.12 6.19 10.03
C VAL A 91 -3.62 5.89 9.89
N GLU A 92 -4.15 4.98 10.69
CA GLU A 92 -5.57 4.66 10.74
C GLU A 92 -6.42 5.88 11.14
N ARG A 93 -6.01 6.61 12.18
CA ARG A 93 -6.67 7.88 12.58
C ARG A 93 -6.66 8.92 11.46
N TYR A 94 -5.63 8.95 10.62
CA TYR A 94 -5.61 9.81 9.44
C TYR A 94 -6.58 9.32 8.37
N LEU A 95 -6.56 8.03 8.03
CA LEU A 95 -7.35 7.42 6.97
C LEU A 95 -8.86 7.47 7.23
N THR A 96 -9.29 7.38 8.49
CA THR A 96 -10.71 7.51 8.89
C THR A 96 -11.32 8.88 8.59
N ARG A 97 -10.51 9.89 8.27
CA ARG A 97 -10.99 11.20 7.77
C ARG A 97 -11.46 11.15 6.31
N PHE A 98 -11.04 10.11 5.56
CA PHE A 98 -11.27 10.00 4.12
C PHE A 98 -12.09 8.77 3.74
N PHE A 99 -11.99 7.69 4.52
CA PHE A 99 -12.61 6.41 4.19
C PHE A 99 -13.40 5.86 5.39
N PRO A 100 -14.52 5.14 5.14
CA PRO A 100 -15.23 4.45 6.20
C PRO A 100 -14.35 3.35 6.82
N PRO A 101 -14.56 2.98 8.10
CA PRO A 101 -13.79 1.92 8.76
C PRO A 101 -13.79 0.58 8.01
N THR A 102 -14.87 0.27 7.30
CA THR A 102 -14.98 -0.92 6.44
C THR A 102 -13.90 -0.97 5.34
N CYS A 103 -13.38 0.19 4.92
CA CYS A 103 -12.26 0.25 3.99
C CYS A 103 -10.90 0.02 4.65
N LEU A 104 -10.77 -0.04 5.97
CA LEU A 104 -9.49 -0.32 6.65
C LEU A 104 -9.37 -1.79 7.08
N GLU A 105 -10.51 -2.47 7.27
CA GLU A 105 -10.57 -3.82 7.85
C GLU A 105 -10.68 -4.98 6.85
N ALA A 106 -10.78 -4.71 5.55
CA ALA A 106 -11.06 -5.77 4.59
C ALA A 106 -9.98 -6.86 4.61
N THR A 107 -10.46 -8.09 4.79
CA THR A 107 -9.76 -9.34 5.12
C THR A 107 -8.95 -9.92 3.98
#